data_AF-A0A7Y0ESW0-F1
#
_entry.id   AF-A0A7Y0ESW0-F1
#
_cell.length_a   1.000
_cell.length_b   1.000
_cell.length_c   1.000
_cell.angle_alpha   90.00
_cell.angle_beta   90.00
_cell.angle_gamma   90.00
#
_symmetry.space_group_name_H-M   'P 1'
#
loop_
_entity.id
_entity.type
_entity.pdbx_description
1 polymer ?
#
loop_
_entity_poly.entity_id
_entity_poly.type
_entity_poly.pdbx_seq_one_letter_code
_entity_poly.pdbx_strand_id
1 'polypeptide(L)'
;MTWRNEAKGDIGQWQLAMPKDADGNTIDWQWIGSLDLDRGIGCLAPEETSESLDPQRIHDMLRDDYATRDRLEPIIAQCSTSFMTDFDRHIDSYRLPRALAYANRRLNDEIDLLLLAGERLKLWTVSRKRQGRGTAVVLGAPEPGGHFPPGVEVDDIRDRTADILNERAERRKAERAQRASASALREQASLSGVGGAAHAEGASQPTGKSTHDWRNAYLPGRDIDTVMGIDIETTGTDPARTYIIDVGFEYMNMRSPRPSAMPGGYAYAESRYASGEAYGQSRLSFGVTERNAEIGNPFIAKLTGIDVHDRGPASGCRMFDEWPEAQAGLLQRLIQQPYVAHNATFEHGFFMLNVAGYAEAYRAGGIVIVDTMPMSRQWDPGSVASDSHPYGDNTLDAYAKRQGALSADQNERHLGLEDAHIMLVAMKHHLDWLREQGSGPWGSDGRPGVGGKQCGRRY
;
A
#
# COMPACT_ATOMS: atom_id res chain seq x y z
N MET A 1 10.60 -12.32 -25.31
CA MET A 1 10.48 -10.93 -24.83
C MET A 1 10.38 -10.98 -23.32
N THR A 2 10.70 -9.89 -22.61
CA THR A 2 10.46 -9.82 -21.16
C THR A 2 8.98 -9.49 -20.91
N TRP A 3 8.45 -9.87 -19.73
CA TRP A 3 7.07 -9.53 -19.35
C TRP A 3 6.81 -8.01 -19.35
N ARG A 4 7.86 -7.22 -19.13
CA ARG A 4 7.85 -5.75 -19.13
C ARG A 4 7.54 -5.19 -20.52
N ASN A 5 8.19 -5.72 -21.55
CA ASN A 5 7.93 -5.30 -22.93
C ASN A 5 6.62 -5.86 -23.48
N GLU A 6 6.23 -7.06 -23.07
CA GLU A 6 4.91 -7.62 -23.41
C GLU A 6 3.76 -6.77 -22.85
N ALA A 7 3.96 -6.12 -21.70
CA ALA A 7 2.99 -5.21 -21.08
C ALA A 7 2.58 -4.04 -21.98
N LYS A 8 3.45 -3.60 -22.88
CA LYS A 8 3.14 -2.52 -23.85
C LYS A 8 2.04 -2.91 -24.84
N GLY A 9 1.81 -4.21 -25.04
CA GLY A 9 0.68 -4.70 -25.84
C GLY A 9 -0.68 -4.24 -25.31
N ASP A 10 -0.75 -3.88 -24.02
CA ASP A 10 -1.98 -3.43 -23.38
C ASP A 10 -2.25 -1.93 -23.59
N ILE A 11 -1.33 -1.14 -24.18
CA ILE A 11 -1.50 0.33 -24.31
C ILE A 11 -2.81 0.70 -25.01
N GLY A 12 -3.21 -0.05 -26.05
CA GLY A 12 -4.44 0.25 -26.81
C GLY A 12 -5.71 0.22 -25.95
N GLN A 13 -5.87 -0.78 -25.08
CA GLN A 13 -7.04 -0.88 -24.19
C GLN A 13 -7.03 0.25 -23.14
N TRP A 14 -5.86 0.55 -22.57
CA TRP A 14 -5.71 1.61 -21.58
C TRP A 14 -5.96 2.99 -22.17
N GLN A 15 -5.51 3.24 -23.40
CA GLN A 15 -5.76 4.50 -24.11
C GLN A 15 -7.24 4.79 -24.31
N LEU A 16 -8.04 3.75 -24.62
CA LEU A 16 -9.49 3.88 -24.80
C LEU A 16 -10.24 4.10 -23.48
N ALA A 17 -9.82 3.42 -22.42
CA ALA A 17 -10.52 3.49 -21.13
C ALA A 17 -10.10 4.71 -20.28
N MET A 18 -8.84 5.14 -20.41
CA MET A 18 -8.20 6.11 -19.52
C MET A 18 -7.56 7.26 -20.34
N PRO A 19 -8.36 8.21 -20.84
CA PRO A 19 -7.84 9.35 -21.60
C PRO A 19 -7.10 10.38 -20.74
N LYS A 20 -7.36 10.38 -19.43
CA LYS A 20 -6.79 11.31 -18.46
C LYS A 20 -6.14 10.60 -17.29
N ASP A 21 -5.12 11.22 -16.72
CA ASP A 21 -4.45 10.77 -15.51
C ASP A 21 -5.16 11.22 -14.22
N ALA A 22 -4.60 10.88 -13.06
CA ALA A 22 -5.18 11.23 -11.75
C ALA A 22 -5.16 12.74 -11.44
N ASP A 23 -4.41 13.51 -12.24
CA ASP A 23 -4.31 14.95 -12.17
C ASP A 23 -5.18 15.68 -13.19
N GLY A 24 -5.86 14.92 -14.05
CA GLY A 24 -6.79 15.42 -15.06
C GLY A 24 -6.12 15.83 -16.38
N ASN A 25 -4.83 15.55 -16.53
CA ASN A 25 -4.08 15.81 -17.75
C ASN A 25 -4.37 14.74 -18.79
N THR A 26 -4.28 15.10 -20.07
CA THR A 26 -4.40 14.11 -21.15
C THR A 26 -3.15 13.24 -21.17
N ILE A 27 -3.34 11.92 -21.24
CA ILE A 27 -2.22 10.98 -21.28
C ILE A 27 -1.69 10.86 -22.70
N ASP A 28 -0.40 11.11 -22.86
CA ASP A 28 0.34 10.78 -24.08
C ASP A 28 0.81 9.31 -24.01
N TRP A 29 -0.01 8.46 -24.60
CA TRP A 29 0.23 7.02 -24.69
C TRP A 29 1.35 6.64 -25.66
N GLN A 30 1.74 7.54 -26.58
CA GLN A 30 2.88 7.30 -27.47
C GLN A 30 4.19 7.39 -26.68
N TRP A 31 4.30 8.38 -25.79
CA TRP A 31 5.42 8.47 -24.85
C TRP A 31 5.52 7.23 -23.97
N ILE A 32 4.42 6.74 -23.39
CA ILE A 32 4.40 5.48 -22.63
C ILE A 32 4.92 4.31 -23.49
N GLY A 33 4.51 4.23 -24.75
CA GLY A 33 5.01 3.24 -25.69
C GLY A 33 6.52 3.32 -25.95
N SER A 34 7.10 4.52 -25.88
CA SER A 34 8.54 4.76 -26.12
C SER A 34 9.46 4.44 -24.93
N LEU A 35 8.94 4.32 -23.70
CA LEU A 35 9.75 4.07 -22.49
C LEU A 35 10.53 2.75 -22.56
N ASP A 36 11.82 2.72 -22.24
CA ASP A 36 12.57 1.46 -22.14
C ASP A 36 12.34 0.78 -20.78
N LEU A 37 11.31 -0.07 -20.71
CA LEU A 37 10.94 -0.74 -19.46
C LEU A 37 11.95 -1.83 -19.04
N ASP A 38 12.82 -2.29 -19.96
CA ASP A 38 13.82 -3.31 -19.64
C ASP A 38 15.09 -2.70 -19.08
N ARG A 39 15.63 -1.66 -19.74
CA ARG A 39 16.86 -1.01 -19.29
C ARG A 39 16.62 -0.02 -18.16
N GLY A 40 15.41 0.53 -18.05
CA GLY A 40 15.08 1.57 -17.08
C GLY A 40 14.68 2.86 -17.80
N ILE A 41 13.94 3.70 -17.10
CA ILE A 41 13.37 4.93 -17.63
C ILE A 41 14.09 6.20 -17.14
N GLY A 42 15.15 6.03 -16.35
CA GLY A 42 16.01 7.12 -15.89
C GLY A 42 17.11 7.45 -16.90
N CYS A 43 17.76 8.59 -16.70
CA CYS A 43 18.79 9.11 -17.56
C CYS A 43 20.18 8.44 -17.38
N LEU A 44 20.45 7.83 -16.21
CA LEU A 44 21.70 7.19 -15.85
C LEU A 44 21.82 5.81 -16.46
N ALA A 45 22.78 5.66 -17.37
CA ALA A 45 23.05 4.39 -18.00
C ALA A 45 23.41 3.31 -16.95
N PRO A 46 22.97 2.05 -17.11
CA PRO A 46 23.25 0.98 -16.15
C PRO A 46 24.74 0.78 -15.83
N GLU A 47 25.61 1.01 -16.82
CA GLU A 47 27.06 0.86 -16.72
C GLU A 47 27.80 2.05 -16.08
N GLU A 48 27.10 3.18 -15.86
CA GLU A 48 27.71 4.37 -15.30
C GLU A 48 27.63 4.39 -13.77
N THR A 49 28.75 4.72 -13.14
CA THR A 49 28.82 4.97 -11.70
C THR A 49 28.69 6.47 -11.44
N SER A 50 27.86 6.83 -10.46
CA SER A 50 27.57 8.22 -10.14
C SER A 50 28.79 9.02 -9.67
N GLU A 51 29.84 8.33 -9.20
CA GLU A 51 31.12 8.91 -8.78
C GLU A 51 31.98 9.45 -9.93
N SER A 52 31.69 9.06 -11.17
CA SER A 52 32.44 9.48 -12.36
C SER A 52 31.79 10.63 -13.14
N LEU A 53 30.60 11.05 -12.73
CA LEU A 53 29.81 12.05 -13.44
C LEU A 53 30.27 13.48 -13.10
N ASP A 54 30.27 14.35 -14.10
CA ASP A 54 30.47 15.77 -13.86
C ASP A 54 29.25 16.41 -13.13
N PRO A 55 29.44 17.50 -12.37
CA PRO A 55 28.37 18.14 -11.62
C PRO A 55 27.14 18.56 -12.42
N GLN A 56 27.34 19.08 -13.63
CA GLN A 56 26.24 19.57 -14.47
C GLN A 56 25.38 18.40 -14.95
N ARG A 57 26.02 17.29 -15.29
CA ARG A 57 25.36 16.06 -15.69
C ARG A 57 24.52 15.46 -14.56
N ILE A 58 25.02 15.42 -13.33
CA ILE A 58 24.22 14.97 -12.16
C ILE A 58 22.98 15.85 -11.98
N HIS A 59 23.15 17.17 -12.08
CA HIS A 59 22.06 18.13 -12.00
C HIS A 59 20.98 17.87 -13.07
N ASP A 60 21.37 17.85 -14.35
CA ASP A 60 20.44 17.71 -15.46
C ASP A 60 19.69 16.37 -15.42
N MET A 61 20.38 15.29 -15.08
CA MET A 61 19.76 13.97 -14.93
C MET A 61 18.75 13.94 -13.78
N LEU A 62 19.10 14.51 -12.63
CA LEU A 62 18.18 14.55 -11.48
C LEU A 62 16.92 15.37 -11.80
N ARG A 63 17.07 16.51 -12.48
CA ARG A 63 15.93 17.31 -12.97
C ARG A 63 15.03 16.50 -13.90
N ASP A 64 15.63 15.86 -14.90
CA ASP A 64 14.89 15.16 -15.96
C ASP A 64 14.22 13.87 -15.44
N ASP A 65 14.85 13.19 -14.47
CA ASP A 65 14.28 12.04 -13.77
C ASP A 65 13.08 12.42 -12.90
N TYR A 66 13.16 13.53 -12.15
CA TYR A 66 11.99 14.05 -11.43
C TYR A 66 10.85 14.40 -12.39
N ALA A 67 11.14 15.03 -13.53
CA ALA A 67 10.13 15.34 -14.54
C ALA A 67 9.48 14.06 -15.12
N THR A 68 10.27 13.01 -15.34
CA THR A 68 9.78 11.69 -15.78
C THR A 68 8.86 11.07 -14.73
N ARG A 69 9.28 11.07 -13.46
CA ARG A 69 8.49 10.54 -12.35
C ARG A 69 7.17 11.28 -12.17
N ASP A 70 7.21 12.62 -12.19
CA ASP A 70 6.04 13.48 -12.04
C ASP A 70 5.00 13.25 -13.16
N ARG A 71 5.46 12.88 -14.36
CA ARG A 71 4.59 12.52 -15.48
C ARG A 71 4.03 11.09 -15.36
N LEU A 72 4.78 10.16 -14.77
CA LEU A 72 4.44 8.74 -14.73
C LEU A 72 3.51 8.36 -13.57
N GLU A 73 3.77 8.87 -12.37
CA GLU A 73 2.99 8.53 -11.17
C GLU A 73 1.50 8.86 -11.22
N PRO A 74 1.02 10.00 -11.78
CA PRO A 74 -0.42 10.21 -11.97
C PRO A 74 -1.08 9.18 -12.87
N ILE A 75 -0.35 8.63 -13.85
CA ILE A 75 -0.85 7.59 -14.74
C ILE A 75 -1.03 6.29 -13.94
N ILE A 76 0.00 5.86 -13.20
CA ILE A 76 -0.06 4.67 -12.33
C ILE A 76 -1.20 4.79 -11.31
N ALA A 77 -1.37 5.95 -10.68
CA ALA A 77 -2.42 6.19 -9.70
C ALA A 77 -3.83 6.08 -10.31
N GLN A 78 -4.02 6.54 -11.55
CA GLN A 78 -5.30 6.46 -12.25
C GLN A 78 -5.59 5.05 -12.77
N CYS A 79 -4.57 4.26 -13.10
CA CYS A 79 -4.74 2.88 -13.54
C CYS A 79 -5.50 2.04 -12.50
N SER A 80 -5.13 2.12 -11.22
CA SER A 80 -5.81 1.39 -10.14
C SER A 80 -7.30 1.73 -10.07
N THR A 81 -7.63 3.02 -10.13
CA THR A 81 -9.02 3.48 -10.05
C THR A 81 -9.80 3.04 -11.28
N SER A 82 -9.25 3.25 -12.48
CA SER A 82 -9.92 2.93 -13.74
C SER A 82 -10.19 1.43 -13.83
N PHE A 83 -9.21 0.59 -13.48
CA PHE A 83 -9.39 -0.86 -13.49
C PHE A 83 -10.44 -1.36 -12.51
N MET A 84 -10.49 -0.77 -11.31
CA MET A 84 -11.40 -1.24 -10.25
C MET A 84 -12.83 -0.70 -10.36
N THR A 85 -13.06 0.34 -11.16
CA THR A 85 -14.37 1.03 -11.24
C THR A 85 -15.03 0.95 -12.60
N ASP A 86 -14.25 0.77 -13.67
CA ASP A 86 -14.77 0.75 -15.03
C ASP A 86 -15.11 -0.68 -15.47
N PHE A 87 -16.29 -1.15 -15.08
CA PHE A 87 -16.80 -2.47 -15.48
C PHE A 87 -17.38 -2.49 -16.89
N ASP A 88 -17.65 -1.32 -17.49
CA ASP A 88 -18.27 -1.19 -18.80
C ASP A 88 -17.25 -1.22 -19.95
N ARG A 89 -16.03 -0.70 -19.72
CA ARG A 89 -14.93 -0.76 -20.68
C ARG A 89 -14.01 -1.94 -20.34
N HIS A 90 -13.79 -2.81 -21.33
CA HIS A 90 -13.02 -4.05 -21.18
C HIS A 90 -11.52 -3.71 -21.07
N ILE A 91 -11.05 -3.53 -19.83
CA ILE A 91 -9.64 -3.60 -19.48
C ILE A 91 -9.38 -4.99 -18.94
N ASP A 92 -8.63 -5.79 -19.69
CA ASP A 92 -8.49 -7.24 -19.49
C ASP A 92 -7.27 -7.59 -18.67
N SER A 93 -6.29 -6.70 -18.65
CA SER A 93 -5.03 -6.95 -17.96
C SER A 93 -4.53 -5.72 -17.22
N TYR A 94 -4.07 -5.97 -16.00
CA TYR A 94 -3.38 -5.02 -15.14
C TYR A 94 -1.85 -5.06 -15.31
N ARG A 95 -1.35 -5.76 -16.33
CA ARG A 95 0.08 -5.95 -16.58
C ARG A 95 0.82 -4.66 -16.92
N LEU A 96 0.25 -3.75 -17.72
CA LEU A 96 0.89 -2.45 -18.02
C LEU A 96 1.11 -1.60 -16.75
N PRO A 97 0.11 -1.34 -15.89
CA PRO A 97 0.32 -0.62 -14.63
C PRO A 97 1.43 -1.23 -13.76
N ARG A 98 1.51 -2.57 -13.70
CA ARG A 98 2.60 -3.27 -12.99
C ARG A 98 3.96 -3.00 -13.59
N ALA A 99 4.09 -3.07 -14.91
CA ALA A 99 5.37 -2.82 -15.59
C ALA A 99 5.82 -1.35 -15.41
N LEU A 100 4.88 -0.40 -15.45
CA LEU A 100 5.15 1.01 -15.18
C LEU A 100 5.58 1.24 -13.73
N ALA A 101 4.91 0.63 -12.76
CA ALA A 101 5.31 0.72 -11.35
C ALA A 101 6.69 0.12 -11.11
N TYR A 102 6.99 -1.04 -11.71
CA TYR A 102 8.32 -1.65 -11.62
C TYR A 102 9.41 -0.73 -12.19
N ALA A 103 9.17 -0.11 -13.35
CA ALA A 103 10.10 0.88 -13.92
C ALA A 103 10.24 2.12 -13.01
N ASN A 104 9.15 2.57 -12.40
CA ASN A 104 9.16 3.72 -11.49
C ASN A 104 9.97 3.47 -10.21
N ARG A 105 9.95 2.25 -9.64
CA ARG A 105 10.82 1.92 -8.49
C ARG A 105 12.30 2.07 -8.84
N ARG A 106 12.70 1.57 -10.01
CA ARG A 106 14.07 1.70 -10.53
C ARG A 106 14.46 3.15 -10.82
N LEU A 107 13.52 3.97 -11.29
CA LEU A 107 13.71 5.42 -11.43
C LEU A 107 13.94 6.08 -10.07
N ASN A 108 13.20 5.68 -9.03
CA ASN A 108 13.41 6.24 -7.68
C ASN A 108 14.76 5.81 -7.09
N ASP A 109 15.23 4.58 -7.34
CA ASP A 109 16.59 4.17 -6.98
C ASP A 109 17.66 5.07 -7.64
N GLU A 110 17.44 5.44 -8.90
CA GLU A 110 18.35 6.33 -9.63
C GLU A 110 18.33 7.76 -9.09
N ILE A 111 17.15 8.31 -8.84
CA ILE A 111 16.97 9.62 -8.21
C ILE A 111 17.72 9.67 -6.87
N ASP A 112 17.55 8.66 -6.01
CA ASP A 112 18.23 8.60 -4.72
C ASP A 112 19.76 8.46 -4.87
N LEU A 113 20.27 7.77 -5.89
CA LEU A 113 21.71 7.74 -6.20
C LEU A 113 22.24 9.09 -6.68
N LEU A 114 21.52 9.81 -7.54
CA LEU A 114 21.91 11.13 -8.03
C LEU A 114 21.90 12.16 -6.89
N LEU A 115 20.91 12.08 -5.99
CA LEU A 115 20.85 12.87 -4.76
C LEU A 115 22.11 12.64 -3.91
N LEU A 116 22.45 11.37 -3.65
CA LEU A 116 23.62 10.96 -2.87
C LEU A 116 24.94 11.41 -3.52
N ALA A 117 25.06 11.27 -4.84
CA ALA A 117 26.22 11.71 -5.60
C ALA A 117 26.43 13.22 -5.48
N GLY A 118 25.36 14.01 -5.61
CA GLY A 118 25.43 15.45 -5.41
C GLY A 118 25.83 15.86 -3.98
N GLU A 119 25.39 15.13 -2.95
CA GLU A 119 25.88 15.36 -1.58
C GLU A 119 27.36 15.02 -1.40
N ARG A 120 27.82 13.91 -2.00
CA ARG A 120 29.24 13.50 -1.98
C ARG A 120 30.13 14.55 -2.65
N LEU A 121 29.68 15.11 -3.77
CA LEU A 121 30.38 16.17 -4.52
C LEU A 121 30.17 17.59 -3.97
N LYS A 122 29.44 17.74 -2.86
CA LYS A 122 29.14 19.04 -2.25
C LYS A 122 28.42 20.01 -3.21
N LEU A 123 27.52 19.49 -4.04
CA LEU A 123 26.64 20.30 -4.88
C LEU A 123 25.44 20.84 -4.09
N TRP A 124 24.94 20.03 -3.16
CA TRP A 124 23.82 20.33 -2.27
C TRP A 124 23.89 19.48 -0.99
N THR A 125 23.02 19.79 -0.05
CA THR A 125 22.61 18.91 1.05
C THR A 125 21.17 18.44 0.80
N VAL A 126 20.84 17.21 1.24
CA VAL A 126 19.51 16.63 1.07
C VAL A 126 18.76 16.64 2.39
N SER A 127 17.56 17.20 2.40
CA SER A 127 16.64 17.10 3.53
C SER A 127 15.28 16.61 3.08
N ARG A 128 14.60 15.81 3.91
CA ARG A 128 13.23 15.35 3.65
C ARG A 128 12.28 16.10 4.57
N LYS A 129 11.40 16.93 4.01
CA LYS A 129 10.51 17.80 4.78
C LYS A 129 9.05 17.39 4.56
N ARG A 130 8.32 17.23 5.66
CA ARG A 130 6.86 17.06 5.60
C ARG A 130 6.22 18.39 5.21
N GLN A 131 5.44 18.37 4.14
CA GLN A 131 4.74 19.53 3.59
C GLN A 131 3.27 19.16 3.40
N GLY A 132 2.44 19.48 4.40
CA GLY A 132 1.04 19.06 4.43
C GLY A 132 0.89 17.54 4.50
N ARG A 133 0.35 16.94 3.44
CA ARG A 133 0.03 15.50 3.36
C ARG A 133 1.17 14.64 2.82
N GLY A 134 2.20 15.23 2.25
CA GLY A 134 3.34 14.51 1.69
C GLY A 134 4.67 14.89 2.35
N THR A 135 5.70 14.15 1.99
CA THR A 135 7.10 14.49 2.26
C THR A 135 7.77 14.73 0.92
N ALA A 136 8.56 15.80 0.82
CA ALA A 136 9.35 16.11 -0.36
C ALA A 136 10.83 16.20 0.00
N VAL A 137 11.68 15.81 -0.93
CA VAL A 137 13.11 16.12 -0.92
C VAL A 137 13.30 17.61 -1.16
N VAL A 138 14.14 18.25 -0.35
CA VAL A 138 14.51 19.66 -0.45
C VAL A 138 16.02 19.75 -0.44
N LEU A 139 16.56 20.31 -1.54
CA LEU A 139 17.98 20.59 -1.69
C LEU A 139 18.34 21.89 -0.95
N GLY A 140 19.39 21.83 -0.14
CA GLY A 140 19.96 22.97 0.57
C GLY A 140 21.38 23.26 0.10
N ALA A 141 21.89 24.45 0.39
CA ALA A 141 23.28 24.78 0.12
C ALA A 141 24.23 23.77 0.83
N PRO A 142 25.41 23.49 0.25
CA PRO A 142 26.37 22.54 0.84
C PRO A 142 26.87 22.94 2.23
N GLU A 143 26.92 24.24 2.50
CA GLU A 143 27.31 24.81 3.78
C GLU A 143 26.17 25.66 4.39
N PRO A 144 25.97 25.65 5.72
CA PRO A 144 24.97 26.47 6.38
C PRO A 144 25.19 27.98 6.10
N GLY A 145 24.21 28.62 5.45
CA GLY A 145 24.32 30.02 5.03
C GLY A 145 25.22 30.26 3.81
N GLY A 146 25.75 29.20 3.19
CA GLY A 146 26.53 29.23 1.96
C GLY A 146 25.68 29.37 0.71
N HIS A 147 26.35 29.45 -0.44
CA HIS A 147 25.73 29.51 -1.76
C HIS A 147 25.88 28.16 -2.48
N PHE A 148 25.00 27.89 -3.44
CA PHE A 148 25.19 26.77 -4.36
C PHE A 148 26.42 27.02 -5.26
N PRO A 149 27.10 25.96 -5.72
CA PRO A 149 28.23 26.11 -6.64
C PRO A 149 27.85 26.91 -7.90
N PRO A 150 28.74 27.78 -8.40
CA PRO A 150 28.48 28.52 -9.64
C PRO A 150 28.16 27.58 -10.81
N GLY A 151 27.08 27.86 -11.53
CA GLY A 151 26.65 27.08 -12.69
C GLY A 151 25.67 25.94 -12.39
N VAL A 152 25.37 25.65 -11.12
CA VAL A 152 24.38 24.62 -10.71
C VAL A 152 23.12 25.31 -10.19
N GLU A 153 22.05 25.35 -10.97
CA GLU A 153 20.78 26.02 -10.63
C GLU A 153 19.75 25.08 -9.99
N VAL A 154 19.92 24.76 -8.71
CA VAL A 154 19.07 23.77 -8.03
C VAL A 154 17.57 24.12 -7.93
N ASP A 155 17.17 25.38 -8.20
CA ASP A 155 15.78 25.83 -8.09
C ASP A 155 14.86 25.19 -9.15
N ASP A 156 15.44 24.67 -10.24
CA ASP A 156 14.73 23.92 -11.28
C ASP A 156 14.57 22.41 -10.93
N ILE A 157 15.33 21.91 -9.95
CA ILE A 157 15.21 20.56 -9.38
C ILE A 157 14.18 20.57 -8.26
N ARG A 158 12.98 20.05 -8.53
CA ARG A 158 11.89 20.02 -7.55
C ARG A 158 11.26 18.65 -7.41
N ASP A 159 11.31 18.11 -6.20
CA ASP A 159 10.45 16.99 -5.81
C ASP A 159 9.02 17.49 -5.54
N ARG A 160 8.13 17.33 -6.52
CA ARG A 160 6.74 17.79 -6.43
C ARG A 160 5.81 16.82 -5.68
N THR A 161 6.33 15.77 -5.05
CA THR A 161 5.52 14.74 -4.37
C THR A 161 4.50 15.35 -3.41
N ALA A 162 4.95 16.26 -2.53
CA ALA A 162 4.06 16.85 -1.53
C ALA A 162 3.02 17.77 -2.15
N ASP A 163 3.41 18.61 -3.12
CA ASP A 163 2.51 19.51 -3.83
C ASP A 163 1.40 18.74 -4.53
N ILE A 164 1.75 17.70 -5.30
CA ILE A 164 0.81 16.85 -6.03
C ILE A 164 -0.18 16.17 -5.06
N LEU A 165 0.30 15.64 -3.93
CA LEU A 165 -0.56 15.01 -2.93
C LEU A 165 -1.52 16.00 -2.26
N ASN A 166 -1.07 17.23 -2.01
CA ASN A 166 -1.89 18.30 -1.45
C ASN A 166 -2.94 18.78 -2.47
N GLU A 167 -2.55 19.02 -3.72
CA GLU A 167 -3.45 19.39 -4.82
C GLU A 167 -4.54 18.34 -5.04
N ARG A 168 -4.17 17.05 -5.10
CA ARG A 168 -5.13 15.92 -5.19
C ARG A 168 -6.10 15.92 -4.01
N ALA A 169 -5.64 16.23 -2.80
CA ALA A 169 -6.49 16.25 -1.62
C ALA A 169 -7.49 17.41 -1.67
N GLU A 170 -7.07 18.60 -2.09
CA GLU A 170 -7.97 19.74 -2.26
C GLU A 170 -8.97 19.50 -3.41
N ARG A 171 -8.56 18.90 -4.54
CA ARG A 171 -9.50 18.49 -5.60
C ARG A 171 -10.57 17.52 -5.08
N ARG A 172 -10.18 16.46 -4.38
CA ARG A 172 -11.15 15.52 -3.76
C ARG A 172 -12.07 16.19 -2.75
N LYS A 173 -11.56 17.19 -2.01
CA LYS A 173 -12.37 17.97 -1.07
C LYS A 173 -13.40 18.84 -1.81
N ALA A 174 -12.99 19.51 -2.88
CA ALA A 174 -13.88 20.30 -3.74
C ALA A 174 -14.95 19.43 -4.41
N GLU A 175 -14.58 18.28 -4.98
CA GLU A 175 -15.52 17.32 -5.59
C GLU A 175 -16.55 16.81 -4.58
N ARG A 176 -16.13 16.49 -3.35
CA ARG A 176 -17.06 16.09 -2.28
C ARG A 176 -18.01 17.21 -1.91
N ALA A 177 -17.52 18.44 -1.79
CA ALA A 177 -18.37 19.60 -1.49
C ALA A 177 -19.40 19.84 -2.60
N GLN A 178 -19.00 19.70 -3.86
CA GLN A 178 -19.90 19.82 -5.02
C GLN A 178 -20.95 18.70 -5.06
N ARG A 179 -20.57 17.45 -4.74
CA ARG A 179 -21.54 16.34 -4.64
C ARG A 179 -22.53 16.56 -3.50
N ALA A 180 -22.07 17.04 -2.36
CA ALA A 180 -22.93 17.35 -1.22
C ALA A 180 -23.93 18.46 -1.56
N SER A 181 -23.49 19.53 -2.22
CA SER A 181 -24.39 20.61 -2.64
C SER A 181 -25.40 20.14 -3.70
N ALA A 182 -24.97 19.33 -4.67
CA ALA A 182 -25.87 18.74 -5.66
C ALA A 182 -26.92 17.81 -5.03
N SER A 183 -26.53 17.03 -3.99
CA SER A 183 -27.46 16.20 -3.22
C SER A 183 -28.48 17.04 -2.46
N ALA A 184 -28.03 18.07 -1.76
CA ALA A 184 -28.91 18.98 -1.02
C ALA A 184 -29.91 19.70 -1.94
N LEU A 185 -29.47 20.13 -3.13
CA LEU A 185 -30.35 20.72 -4.15
C LEU A 185 -31.39 19.70 -4.66
N ARG A 186 -31.01 18.42 -4.85
CA ARG A 186 -31.96 17.36 -5.22
C ARG A 186 -32.98 17.07 -4.12
N GLU A 187 -32.56 17.05 -2.86
CA GLU A 187 -33.47 16.87 -1.72
C GLU A 187 -34.45 18.04 -1.60
N GLN A 188 -33.99 19.28 -1.75
CA GLN A 188 -34.84 20.47 -1.78
C GLN A 188 -35.81 20.46 -2.98
N ALA A 189 -35.36 20.01 -4.16
CA ALA A 189 -36.23 19.83 -5.33
C ALA A 189 -37.27 18.71 -5.12
N SER A 190 -36.90 17.63 -4.44
CA SER A 190 -37.82 16.53 -4.09
C SER A 190 -38.85 16.94 -3.04
N LEU A 191 -38.49 17.81 -2.10
CA LEU A 191 -39.40 18.34 -1.07
C LEU A 191 -40.31 19.45 -1.61
N SER A 192 -39.84 20.26 -2.57
CA SER A 192 -40.66 21.28 -3.22
C SER A 192 -41.64 20.71 -4.26
N GLY A 193 -41.47 19.45 -4.69
CA GLY A 193 -42.41 18.71 -5.54
C GLY A 193 -43.60 18.08 -4.81
N VAL A 194 -43.62 18.11 -3.46
CA VAL A 194 -44.74 17.61 -2.64
C VAL A 194 -45.47 18.80 -2.02
N GLY A 195 -46.34 19.42 -2.81
CA GLY A 195 -47.31 20.38 -2.29
C GLY A 195 -48.42 19.66 -1.52
N GLY A 196 -48.36 19.65 -0.20
CA GLY A 196 -49.53 19.36 0.65
C GLY A 196 -49.26 18.71 2.01
N ALA A 197 -49.18 19.56 3.04
CA ALA A 197 -49.50 19.32 4.46
C ALA A 197 -48.66 18.31 5.27
N ALA A 198 -47.81 18.82 6.17
CA ALA A 198 -48.10 18.91 7.62
C ALA A 198 -46.83 19.30 8.41
N HIS A 199 -47.01 20.22 9.37
CA HIS A 199 -46.04 20.61 10.37
C HIS A 199 -45.53 19.43 11.21
N ALA A 200 -44.21 19.37 11.46
CA ALA A 200 -43.65 18.80 12.68
C ALA A 200 -42.31 19.47 13.00
N GLU A 201 -42.24 20.07 14.18
CA GLU A 201 -41.02 20.59 14.80
C GLU A 201 -40.01 19.45 14.99
N GLY A 202 -38.80 19.61 14.45
CA GLY A 202 -37.74 18.61 14.51
C GLY A 202 -36.50 19.17 15.20
N ALA A 203 -36.28 18.71 16.43
CA ALA A 203 -35.10 18.99 17.24
C ALA A 203 -33.80 18.78 16.45
N SER A 204 -32.82 19.66 16.68
CA SER A 204 -31.43 19.50 16.25
C SER A 204 -30.85 18.20 16.82
N GLN A 205 -30.85 17.14 16.01
CA GLN A 205 -30.11 15.93 16.35
C GLN A 205 -28.60 16.21 16.25
N PRO A 206 -27.81 15.72 17.22
CA PRO A 206 -26.35 15.75 17.11
C PRO A 206 -25.92 14.94 15.88
N THR A 207 -24.92 15.43 15.17
CA THR A 207 -24.33 14.78 13.99
C THR A 207 -23.91 13.34 14.31
N GLY A 208 -24.76 12.37 13.97
CA GLY A 208 -24.46 10.96 14.14
C GLY A 208 -23.26 10.56 13.28
N LYS A 209 -22.36 9.75 13.85
CA LYS A 209 -21.37 8.98 13.07
C LYS A 209 -22.11 8.35 11.89
N SER A 210 -21.62 8.56 10.67
CA SER A 210 -22.12 7.88 9.47
C SER A 210 -22.34 6.39 9.80
N THR A 211 -23.58 5.92 9.68
CA THR A 211 -23.97 4.53 9.92
C THR A 211 -23.40 3.55 8.88
N HIS A 212 -22.59 4.04 7.93
CA HIS A 212 -21.83 3.26 6.98
C HIS A 212 -20.39 3.79 6.88
N ASP A 213 -19.51 3.35 7.79
CA ASP A 213 -18.07 3.38 7.52
C ASP A 213 -17.78 2.33 6.42
N TRP A 214 -17.18 2.74 5.31
CA TRP A 214 -16.84 1.84 4.20
C TRP A 214 -15.88 0.73 4.65
N ARG A 215 -15.11 0.96 5.71
CA ARG A 215 -14.23 -0.03 6.34
C ARG A 215 -14.99 -1.22 6.91
N ASN A 216 -16.29 -1.07 7.20
CA ASN A 216 -17.13 -2.18 7.65
C ASN A 216 -17.24 -3.30 6.60
N ALA A 217 -16.87 -3.03 5.35
CA ALA A 217 -16.77 -4.04 4.33
C ALA A 217 -15.65 -5.06 4.59
N TYR A 218 -14.64 -4.73 5.40
CA TYR A 218 -13.48 -5.60 5.69
C TYR A 218 -13.63 -6.42 6.96
N LEU A 219 -14.75 -6.28 7.68
CA LEU A 219 -15.00 -7.00 8.92
C LEU A 219 -15.35 -8.46 8.64
N PRO A 220 -14.93 -9.39 9.51
CA PRO A 220 -15.31 -10.79 9.41
C PRO A 220 -16.82 -10.99 9.65
N GLY A 221 -17.35 -12.09 9.10
CA GLY A 221 -18.72 -12.54 9.30
C GLY A 221 -18.81 -13.75 10.23
N ARG A 222 -20.05 -14.20 10.51
CA ARG A 222 -20.35 -15.29 11.48
C ARG A 222 -19.73 -16.64 11.13
N ASP A 223 -19.48 -16.89 9.85
CA ASP A 223 -19.03 -18.17 9.33
C ASP A 223 -17.53 -18.19 9.03
N ILE A 224 -16.79 -17.14 9.40
CA ILE A 224 -15.32 -17.15 9.27
C ILE A 224 -14.72 -18.26 10.13
N ASP A 225 -13.77 -18.99 9.56
CA ASP A 225 -13.05 -20.03 10.29
C ASP A 225 -11.61 -20.11 9.78
N THR A 226 -11.34 -20.84 8.71
CA THR A 226 -9.99 -20.90 8.14
C THR A 226 -9.64 -19.60 7.42
N VAL A 227 -8.54 -18.99 7.82
CA VAL A 227 -7.98 -17.78 7.20
C VAL A 227 -6.48 -17.93 6.99
N MET A 228 -5.92 -17.10 6.10
CA MET A 228 -4.48 -16.92 5.97
C MET A 228 -4.10 -15.53 6.52
N GLY A 229 -3.31 -15.47 7.58
CA GLY A 229 -2.66 -14.22 8.00
C GLY A 229 -1.49 -13.93 7.09
N ILE A 230 -1.33 -12.68 6.70
CA ILE A 230 -0.21 -12.23 5.88
C ILE A 230 0.24 -10.84 6.33
N ASP A 231 1.55 -10.64 6.34
CA ASP A 231 2.18 -9.35 6.55
C ASP A 231 3.45 -9.24 5.68
N ILE A 232 3.81 -8.01 5.30
CA ILE A 232 4.93 -7.71 4.39
C ILE A 232 5.82 -6.61 4.96
N GLU A 233 7.13 -6.81 4.83
CA GLU A 233 8.11 -5.75 5.07
C GLU A 233 8.61 -5.19 3.75
N THR A 234 8.83 -3.88 3.73
CA THR A 234 9.13 -3.13 2.50
C THR A 234 10.24 -2.11 2.74
N THR A 235 10.90 -1.64 1.68
CA THR A 235 11.91 -0.58 1.79
C THR A 235 11.31 0.82 2.04
N GLY A 236 9.98 0.93 2.07
CA GLY A 236 9.21 2.13 2.39
C GLY A 236 7.76 1.97 1.93
N THR A 237 6.94 3.01 2.08
CA THR A 237 5.48 2.85 2.13
C THR A 237 4.72 2.96 0.81
N ASP A 238 5.34 3.43 -0.27
CA ASP A 238 4.66 3.61 -1.56
C ASP A 238 4.94 2.43 -2.49
N PRO A 239 3.93 1.61 -2.83
CA PRO A 239 4.13 0.43 -3.66
C PRO A 239 4.62 0.76 -5.08
N ALA A 240 4.47 1.99 -5.58
CA ALA A 240 5.02 2.39 -6.88
C ALA A 240 6.49 2.86 -6.80
N ARG A 241 7.06 3.00 -5.60
CA ARG A 241 8.43 3.51 -5.38
C ARG A 241 9.34 2.52 -4.64
N THR A 242 8.79 1.57 -3.89
CA THR A 242 9.57 0.70 -2.98
C THR A 242 9.35 -0.79 -3.21
N TYR A 243 10.21 -1.61 -2.61
CA TYR A 243 10.26 -3.05 -2.82
C TYR A 243 9.73 -3.81 -1.60
N ILE A 244 9.10 -4.96 -1.86
CA ILE A 244 8.84 -5.98 -0.83
C ILE A 244 10.15 -6.73 -0.57
N ILE A 245 10.56 -6.82 0.69
CA ILE A 245 11.81 -7.47 1.15
C ILE A 245 11.57 -8.67 2.07
N ASP A 246 10.39 -8.76 2.66
CA ASP A 246 9.97 -9.90 3.49
C ASP A 246 8.46 -10.11 3.31
N VAL A 247 8.03 -11.36 3.22
CA VAL A 247 6.61 -11.74 3.28
C VAL A 247 6.50 -12.92 4.21
N GLY A 248 5.67 -12.79 5.24
CA GLY A 248 5.30 -13.91 6.08
C GLY A 248 3.82 -14.22 5.98
N PHE A 249 3.50 -15.50 5.99
CA PHE A 249 2.12 -15.94 6.06
C PHE A 249 1.99 -17.25 6.82
N GLU A 250 0.83 -17.42 7.44
CA GLU A 250 0.43 -18.65 8.09
C GLU A 250 -1.10 -18.78 8.07
N TYR A 251 -1.59 -19.98 8.39
CA TYR A 251 -3.01 -20.26 8.46
C TYR A 251 -3.42 -20.48 9.90
N MET A 252 -4.66 -20.10 10.21
CA MET A 252 -5.27 -20.40 11.51
C MET A 252 -6.76 -20.60 11.32
N ASN A 253 -7.31 -21.54 12.07
CA ASN A 253 -8.76 -21.70 12.19
C ASN A 253 -9.23 -20.80 13.34
N MET A 254 -10.12 -19.86 13.03
CA MET A 254 -10.66 -18.91 14.00
C MET A 254 -11.57 -19.62 15.01
N ARG A 255 -12.27 -20.69 14.61
CA ARG A 255 -13.21 -21.42 15.47
C ARG A 255 -12.87 -22.89 15.63
N SER A 256 -12.65 -23.61 14.52
CA SER A 256 -12.33 -25.03 14.60
C SER A 256 -10.89 -25.23 15.11
N PRO A 257 -10.56 -26.40 15.67
CA PRO A 257 -9.19 -26.71 16.04
C PRO A 257 -8.28 -26.71 14.82
N ARG A 258 -6.98 -26.49 15.05
CA ARG A 258 -5.93 -26.75 14.06
C ARG A 258 -6.07 -28.15 13.43
N PRO A 259 -5.91 -28.31 12.11
CA PRO A 259 -5.93 -29.64 11.49
C PRO A 259 -4.80 -30.55 12.00
N SER A 260 -5.13 -31.76 12.43
CA SER A 260 -4.19 -32.72 13.02
C SER A 260 -3.09 -33.20 12.06
N ALA A 261 -3.36 -33.18 10.76
CA ALA A 261 -2.41 -33.59 9.73
C ALA A 261 -1.34 -32.54 9.40
N MET A 262 -1.50 -31.30 9.87
CA MET A 262 -0.56 -30.21 9.51
C MET A 262 0.69 -30.24 10.41
N PRO A 263 1.90 -30.28 9.83
CA PRO A 263 3.14 -30.39 10.58
C PRO A 263 3.31 -29.20 11.53
N GLY A 264 3.63 -29.50 12.80
CA GLY A 264 4.04 -28.50 13.78
C GLY A 264 5.53 -28.17 13.67
N GLY A 265 6.01 -27.27 14.54
CA GLY A 265 7.44 -27.07 14.75
C GLY A 265 8.13 -26.10 13.79
N TYR A 266 7.38 -25.23 13.10
CA TYR A 266 8.00 -24.08 12.45
C TYR A 266 8.60 -23.16 13.52
N ALA A 267 9.86 -22.75 13.32
CA ALA A 267 10.55 -21.83 14.22
C ALA A 267 10.38 -20.39 13.72
N TYR A 268 9.71 -19.57 14.51
CA TYR A 268 9.80 -18.12 14.37
C TYR A 268 11.23 -17.64 14.64
N ALA A 269 11.57 -16.44 14.19
CA ALA A 269 12.89 -15.84 14.40
C ALA A 269 13.24 -15.75 15.90
N GLU A 270 12.23 -15.60 16.76
CA GLU A 270 12.39 -15.54 18.21
C GLU A 270 11.55 -16.62 18.91
N SER A 271 12.15 -17.27 19.92
CA SER A 271 11.52 -18.37 20.66
C SER A 271 10.34 -17.97 21.54
N ARG A 272 10.10 -16.67 21.72
CA ARG A 272 8.94 -16.15 22.46
C ARG A 272 7.62 -16.36 21.73
N TYR A 273 7.65 -16.57 20.41
CA TYR A 273 6.47 -16.88 19.62
C TYR A 273 6.20 -18.38 19.65
N ALA A 274 5.01 -18.76 20.09
CA ALA A 274 4.57 -20.15 20.13
C ALA A 274 3.53 -20.38 19.03
N SER A 275 3.80 -21.34 18.14
CA SER A 275 2.91 -21.63 17.01
C SER A 275 1.45 -21.89 17.41
N GLY A 276 1.22 -22.51 18.58
CA GLY A 276 -0.13 -22.77 19.09
C GLY A 276 -1.01 -23.44 18.03
N GLU A 277 -2.09 -22.76 17.65
CA GLU A 277 -3.03 -23.24 16.64
C GLU A 277 -2.66 -22.87 15.20
N ALA A 278 -1.67 -22.00 14.98
CA ALA A 278 -1.24 -21.59 13.66
C ALA A 278 -0.49 -22.71 12.92
N TYR A 279 -0.68 -22.83 11.61
CA TYR A 279 -0.05 -23.86 10.79
C TYR A 279 0.29 -23.37 9.38
N GLY A 280 1.15 -24.12 8.69
CA GLY A 280 1.53 -23.78 7.30
C GLY A 280 2.35 -22.50 7.19
N GLN A 281 3.09 -22.17 8.25
CA GLN A 281 4.01 -21.04 8.31
C GLN A 281 4.97 -21.03 7.12
N SER A 282 5.17 -19.85 6.55
CA SER A 282 6.19 -19.61 5.56
C SER A 282 6.65 -18.16 5.65
N ARG A 283 7.95 -17.98 5.44
CA ARG A 283 8.55 -16.66 5.31
C ARG A 283 9.44 -16.67 4.08
N LEU A 284 9.25 -15.68 3.23
CA LEU A 284 10.03 -15.48 2.01
C LEU A 284 10.77 -14.16 2.14
N SER A 285 12.09 -14.21 1.93
CA SER A 285 12.93 -13.02 1.88
C SER A 285 13.27 -12.68 0.43
N PHE A 286 13.23 -11.39 0.11
CA PHE A 286 13.42 -10.89 -1.25
C PHE A 286 14.56 -9.87 -1.32
N GLY A 287 15.16 -9.79 -2.50
CA GLY A 287 16.20 -8.84 -2.82
C GLY A 287 15.65 -7.52 -3.35
N VAL A 288 16.56 -6.56 -3.53
CA VAL A 288 16.33 -5.26 -4.17
C VAL A 288 17.32 -5.07 -5.31
N THR A 289 17.21 -3.96 -6.06
CA THR A 289 18.19 -3.62 -7.10
C THR A 289 19.55 -3.31 -6.47
N GLU A 290 20.62 -3.40 -7.25
CA GLU A 290 21.96 -2.99 -6.80
C GLU A 290 21.98 -1.53 -6.33
N ARG A 291 21.33 -0.64 -7.08
CA ARG A 291 21.21 0.79 -6.75
C ARG A 291 20.47 1.01 -5.41
N ASN A 292 19.35 0.31 -5.19
CA ASN A 292 18.61 0.40 -3.92
C ASN A 292 19.44 -0.12 -2.74
N ALA A 293 20.18 -1.22 -2.94
CA ALA A 293 21.08 -1.77 -1.94
C ALA A 293 22.26 -0.83 -1.64
N GLU A 294 22.78 -0.08 -2.61
CA GLU A 294 23.83 0.91 -2.36
C GLU A 294 23.34 2.05 -1.44
N ILE A 295 22.11 2.53 -1.67
CA ILE A 295 21.51 3.61 -0.88
C ILE A 295 21.15 3.12 0.53
N GLY A 296 20.56 1.93 0.63
CA GLY A 296 20.08 1.35 1.88
C GLY A 296 18.91 2.12 2.50
N ASN A 297 18.51 1.70 3.71
CA ASN A 297 17.53 2.44 4.51
C ASN A 297 17.71 2.15 6.01
N PRO A 298 18.47 2.97 6.75
CA PRO A 298 18.74 2.74 8.16
C PRO A 298 17.50 2.73 9.06
N PHE A 299 16.43 3.44 8.67
CA PHE A 299 15.17 3.41 9.41
C PHE A 299 14.51 2.03 9.30
N ILE A 300 14.46 1.46 8.10
CA ILE A 300 13.92 0.11 7.87
C ILE A 300 14.78 -0.93 8.58
N ALA A 301 16.11 -0.83 8.50
CA ALA A 301 17.01 -1.73 9.22
C ALA A 301 16.77 -1.69 10.74
N LYS A 302 16.57 -0.50 11.32
CA LYS A 302 16.23 -0.37 12.75
C LYS A 302 14.85 -0.94 13.09
N LEU A 303 13.88 -0.76 12.20
CA LEU A 303 12.50 -1.18 12.41
C LEU A 303 12.38 -2.70 12.32
N THR A 304 12.82 -3.28 11.21
CA THR A 304 12.61 -4.69 10.86
C THR A 304 13.79 -5.59 11.21
N GLY A 305 14.97 -5.01 11.46
CA GLY A 305 16.23 -5.77 11.57
C GLY A 305 16.74 -6.28 10.22
N ILE A 306 16.14 -5.88 9.10
CA ILE A 306 16.57 -6.24 7.75
C ILE A 306 17.38 -5.08 7.17
N ASP A 307 18.69 -5.25 7.04
CA ASP A 307 19.53 -4.29 6.33
C ASP A 307 19.32 -4.42 4.82
N VAL A 308 18.95 -3.31 4.17
CA VAL A 308 18.74 -3.24 2.72
C VAL A 308 20.06 -3.35 1.95
N HIS A 309 21.18 -2.93 2.55
CA HIS A 309 22.50 -3.09 1.95
C HIS A 309 22.82 -4.58 1.67
N ASP A 310 22.34 -5.47 2.54
CA ASP A 310 22.55 -6.91 2.42
C ASP A 310 21.52 -7.61 1.48
N ARG A 311 20.69 -6.83 0.77
CA ARG A 311 19.62 -7.36 -0.11
C ARG A 311 19.88 -7.14 -1.60
N GLY A 312 21.04 -6.60 -1.98
CA GLY A 312 21.44 -6.47 -3.39
C GLY A 312 21.67 -7.82 -4.09
N PRO A 313 21.92 -7.85 -5.41
CA PRO A 313 22.09 -9.08 -6.19
C PRO A 313 23.18 -10.03 -5.65
N ALA A 314 24.24 -9.50 -5.06
CA ALA A 314 25.33 -10.27 -4.47
C ALA A 314 24.90 -11.15 -3.27
N SER A 315 23.78 -10.81 -2.61
CA SER A 315 23.22 -11.59 -1.50
C SER A 315 22.63 -12.94 -1.92
N GLY A 316 22.36 -13.14 -3.21
CA GLY A 316 21.58 -14.27 -3.72
C GLY A 316 20.06 -14.14 -3.49
N CYS A 317 19.58 -13.08 -2.83
CA CYS A 317 18.15 -12.81 -2.70
C CYS A 317 17.57 -12.35 -4.05
N ARG A 318 16.54 -13.05 -4.54
CA ARG A 318 15.84 -12.67 -5.78
C ARG A 318 14.81 -11.57 -5.50
N MET A 319 14.70 -10.57 -6.37
CA MET A 319 13.65 -9.56 -6.27
C MET A 319 12.27 -10.19 -6.47
N PHE A 320 11.28 -9.79 -5.67
CA PHE A 320 9.92 -10.34 -5.78
C PHE A 320 9.30 -10.09 -7.15
N ASP A 321 9.46 -8.88 -7.71
CA ASP A 321 8.97 -8.50 -9.04
C ASP A 321 9.53 -9.36 -10.18
N GLU A 322 10.72 -9.93 -9.99
CA GLU A 322 11.39 -10.77 -10.97
C GLU A 322 11.28 -12.26 -10.65
N TRP A 323 10.40 -12.65 -9.73
CA TRP A 323 10.18 -14.04 -9.31
C TRP A 323 8.75 -14.52 -9.59
N PRO A 324 8.44 -14.96 -10.83
CA PRO A 324 7.09 -15.40 -11.20
C PRO A 324 6.54 -16.54 -10.35
N GLU A 325 7.39 -17.50 -9.95
CA GLU A 325 6.97 -18.63 -9.13
C GLU A 325 6.52 -18.19 -7.72
N ALA A 326 7.22 -17.23 -7.11
CA ALA A 326 6.84 -16.66 -5.83
C ALA A 326 5.52 -15.87 -5.94
N GLN A 327 5.37 -15.05 -6.99
CA GLN A 327 4.13 -14.31 -7.26
C GLN A 327 2.94 -15.25 -7.47
N ALA A 328 3.09 -16.28 -8.31
CA ALA A 328 2.04 -17.25 -8.58
C ALA A 328 1.68 -18.06 -7.33
N GLY A 329 2.67 -18.50 -6.56
CA GLY A 329 2.46 -19.21 -5.31
C GLY A 329 1.74 -18.36 -4.25
N LEU A 330 2.05 -17.06 -4.17
CA LEU A 330 1.34 -16.14 -3.28
C LEU A 330 -0.10 -15.92 -3.77
N LEU A 331 -0.32 -15.64 -5.06
CA LEU A 331 -1.65 -15.44 -5.62
C LEU A 331 -2.57 -16.65 -5.37
N GLN A 332 -2.07 -17.87 -5.59
CA GLN A 332 -2.86 -19.09 -5.37
C GLN A 332 -3.39 -19.15 -3.93
N ARG A 333 -2.57 -18.79 -2.94
CA ARG A 333 -2.98 -18.77 -1.54
C ARG A 333 -4.00 -17.67 -1.24
N LEU A 334 -3.80 -16.47 -1.78
CA LEU A 334 -4.71 -15.33 -1.65
C LEU A 334 -6.10 -15.57 -2.27
N ILE A 335 -6.19 -16.41 -3.30
CA ILE A 335 -7.45 -16.84 -3.91
C ILE A 335 -8.09 -17.99 -3.10
N GLN A 336 -7.27 -18.88 -2.56
CA GLN A 336 -7.74 -20.08 -1.89
C GLN A 336 -8.43 -19.79 -0.55
N GLN A 337 -7.93 -18.81 0.20
CA GLN A 337 -8.46 -18.45 1.51
C GLN A 337 -8.65 -16.94 1.66
N PRO A 338 -9.63 -16.50 2.47
CA PRO A 338 -9.67 -15.12 2.94
C PRO A 338 -8.35 -14.80 3.62
N TYR A 339 -7.69 -13.73 3.18
CA TYR A 339 -6.49 -13.29 3.85
C TYR A 339 -6.81 -12.19 4.86
N VAL A 340 -6.06 -12.20 5.96
CA VAL A 340 -6.15 -11.25 7.05
C VAL A 340 -4.87 -10.45 7.06
N ALA A 341 -4.99 -9.12 7.18
CA ALA A 341 -3.89 -8.20 7.41
C ALA A 341 -4.32 -7.10 8.40
N HIS A 342 -3.36 -6.39 9.01
CA HIS A 342 -3.65 -5.28 9.92
C HIS A 342 -3.38 -3.97 9.21
N ASN A 343 -4.43 -3.25 8.81
CA ASN A 343 -4.37 -2.19 7.79
C ASN A 343 -4.14 -2.75 6.37
N ALA A 344 -4.97 -3.72 5.99
CA ALA A 344 -4.94 -4.48 4.72
C ALA A 344 -4.87 -3.64 3.43
N THR A 345 -5.12 -2.33 3.52
CA THR A 345 -4.91 -1.37 2.42
C THR A 345 -3.44 -1.33 1.98
N PHE A 346 -2.50 -1.55 2.91
CA PHE A 346 -1.08 -1.55 2.64
C PHE A 346 -0.70 -2.74 1.74
N GLU A 347 -0.97 -3.97 2.18
CA GLU A 347 -0.72 -5.21 1.45
C GLU A 347 -1.46 -5.21 0.12
N HIS A 348 -2.72 -4.77 0.11
CA HIS A 348 -3.52 -4.66 -1.11
C HIS A 348 -2.85 -3.76 -2.16
N GLY A 349 -2.31 -2.61 -1.75
CA GLY A 349 -1.62 -1.68 -2.65
C GLY A 349 -0.36 -2.29 -3.28
N PHE A 350 0.42 -3.02 -2.49
CA PHE A 350 1.59 -3.76 -2.98
C PHE A 350 1.18 -4.91 -3.90
N PHE A 351 0.20 -5.74 -3.52
CA PHE A 351 -0.19 -6.88 -4.34
C PHE A 351 -0.77 -6.46 -5.69
N MET A 352 -1.50 -5.34 -5.75
CA MET A 352 -1.95 -4.74 -7.00
C MET A 352 -0.80 -4.47 -7.99
N LEU A 353 0.34 -3.97 -7.51
CA LEU A 353 1.46 -3.57 -8.38
C LEU A 353 2.55 -4.67 -8.53
N ASN A 354 2.62 -5.64 -7.63
CA ASN A 354 3.70 -6.63 -7.59
C ASN A 354 3.28 -8.05 -7.93
N VAL A 355 2.01 -8.44 -7.76
CA VAL A 355 1.58 -9.84 -7.94
C VAL A 355 0.85 -10.01 -9.26
N ALA A 356 1.39 -10.87 -10.14
CA ALA A 356 0.74 -11.21 -11.41
C ALA A 356 -0.63 -11.84 -11.18
N GLY A 357 -1.67 -11.26 -11.78
CA GLY A 357 -3.04 -11.76 -11.70
C GLY A 357 -3.82 -11.33 -10.45
N TYR A 358 -3.20 -10.62 -9.50
CA TYR A 358 -3.89 -10.23 -8.26
C TYR A 358 -5.03 -9.23 -8.52
N ALA A 359 -4.76 -8.19 -9.32
CA ALA A 359 -5.76 -7.17 -9.63
C ALA A 359 -6.97 -7.80 -10.34
N GLU A 360 -6.71 -8.66 -11.32
CA GLU A 360 -7.72 -9.42 -12.06
C GLU A 360 -8.52 -10.33 -11.13
N ALA A 361 -7.86 -11.12 -10.28
CA ALA A 361 -8.50 -12.03 -9.35
C ALA A 361 -9.34 -11.30 -8.30
N TYR A 362 -8.83 -10.19 -7.75
CA TYR A 362 -9.59 -9.37 -6.81
C TYR A 362 -10.81 -8.76 -7.50
N ARG A 363 -10.65 -8.15 -8.68
CA ARG A 363 -11.76 -7.56 -9.47
C ARG A 363 -12.84 -8.59 -9.80
N ALA A 364 -12.46 -9.83 -10.09
CA ALA A 364 -13.36 -10.96 -10.32
C ALA A 364 -14.04 -11.50 -9.05
N GLY A 365 -13.73 -10.98 -7.86
CA GLY A 365 -14.26 -11.46 -6.58
C GLY A 365 -13.65 -12.77 -6.09
N GLY A 366 -12.49 -13.14 -6.63
CA GLY A 366 -11.74 -14.34 -6.23
C GLY A 366 -10.97 -14.17 -4.92
N ILE A 367 -10.73 -12.94 -4.48
CA ILE A 367 -9.94 -12.61 -3.28
C ILE A 367 -10.84 -11.92 -2.24
N VAL A 368 -10.79 -12.41 -1.00
CA VAL A 368 -11.51 -11.86 0.15
C VAL A 368 -10.50 -11.31 1.15
N ILE A 369 -10.67 -10.05 1.53
CA ILE A 369 -9.76 -9.31 2.41
C ILE A 369 -10.45 -9.06 3.75
N VAL A 370 -9.85 -9.53 4.84
CA VAL A 370 -10.26 -9.19 6.20
C VAL A 370 -9.21 -8.26 6.81
N ASP A 371 -9.66 -7.17 7.42
CA ASP A 371 -8.77 -6.18 8.03
C ASP A 371 -9.01 -6.11 9.54
N THR A 372 -7.97 -6.37 10.33
CA THR A 372 -8.06 -6.35 11.79
C THR A 372 -7.99 -4.94 12.38
N MET A 373 -7.54 -3.93 11.63
CA MET A 373 -7.52 -2.54 12.13
C MET A 373 -8.94 -1.96 12.29
N PRO A 374 -9.87 -2.08 11.31
CA PRO A 374 -11.29 -1.77 11.52
C PRO A 374 -11.94 -2.60 12.61
N MET A 375 -11.56 -3.88 12.73
CA MET A 375 -12.06 -4.77 13.77
C MET A 375 -11.70 -4.25 15.17
N SER A 376 -10.44 -3.87 15.38
CA SER A 376 -9.99 -3.22 16.63
C SER A 376 -10.79 -1.93 16.86
N ARG A 377 -10.80 -1.01 15.90
CA ARG A 377 -11.49 0.29 16.05
C ARG A 377 -12.96 0.20 16.42
N GLN A 378 -13.65 -0.82 15.92
CA GLN A 378 -15.09 -0.93 16.09
C GLN A 378 -15.48 -1.76 17.31
N TRP A 379 -14.74 -2.82 17.60
CA TRP A 379 -15.17 -3.85 18.53
C TRP A 379 -14.29 -4.01 19.76
N ASP A 380 -13.07 -3.46 19.75
CA ASP A 380 -12.16 -3.49 20.90
C ASP A 380 -12.49 -2.35 21.87
N PRO A 381 -12.99 -2.63 23.10
CA PRO A 381 -13.32 -1.59 24.07
C PRO A 381 -12.11 -0.77 24.53
N GLY A 382 -10.88 -1.27 24.35
CA GLY A 382 -9.64 -0.58 24.67
C GLY A 382 -9.12 0.32 23.56
N SER A 383 -9.75 0.33 22.38
CA SER A 383 -9.36 1.18 21.23
C SER A 383 -9.87 2.63 21.33
N VAL A 384 -10.35 3.06 22.50
CA VAL A 384 -10.97 4.37 22.68
C VAL A 384 -9.95 5.49 22.45
N ALA A 385 -10.41 6.57 21.83
CA ALA A 385 -9.60 7.76 21.62
C ALA A 385 -9.09 8.35 22.94
N SER A 386 -7.84 8.79 22.93
CA SER A 386 -7.19 9.52 24.02
C SER A 386 -6.56 10.80 23.48
N ASP A 387 -6.05 11.66 24.37
CA ASP A 387 -5.31 12.86 23.95
C ASP A 387 -4.06 12.51 23.13
N SER A 388 -3.38 11.40 23.47
CA SER A 388 -2.23 10.90 22.70
C SER A 388 -2.63 10.19 21.41
N HIS A 389 -3.83 9.60 21.34
CA HIS A 389 -4.36 8.92 20.16
C HIS A 389 -5.81 9.36 19.90
N PRO A 390 -6.04 10.50 19.21
CA PRO A 390 -7.38 11.05 18.99
C PRO A 390 -8.35 10.15 18.20
N TYR A 391 -7.84 9.08 17.58
CA TYR A 391 -8.61 8.08 16.84
C TYR A 391 -8.50 6.66 17.44
N GLY A 392 -7.96 6.56 18.66
CA GLY A 392 -7.65 5.29 19.31
C GLY A 392 -6.32 4.69 18.87
N ASP A 393 -5.60 4.05 19.78
CA ASP A 393 -4.39 3.30 19.44
C ASP A 393 -4.76 1.93 18.87
N ASN A 394 -4.72 1.84 17.55
CA ASN A 394 -5.05 0.66 16.76
C ASN A 394 -3.83 0.23 15.94
N THR A 395 -2.63 0.40 16.48
CA THR A 395 -1.44 -0.25 15.95
C THR A 395 -1.54 -1.76 16.18
N LEU A 396 -0.83 -2.56 15.37
CA LEU A 396 -0.80 -4.01 15.56
C LEU A 396 -0.24 -4.36 16.93
N ASP A 397 0.88 -3.75 17.33
CA ASP A 397 1.44 -3.86 18.68
C ASP A 397 0.39 -3.66 19.80
N ALA A 398 -0.32 -2.53 19.78
CA ALA A 398 -1.29 -2.21 20.84
C ALA A 398 -2.51 -3.14 20.80
N TYR A 399 -3.00 -3.48 19.60
CA TYR A 399 -4.09 -4.43 19.43
C TYR A 399 -3.70 -5.82 19.94
N ALA A 400 -2.54 -6.33 19.54
CA ALA A 400 -2.03 -7.63 19.95
C ALA A 400 -1.83 -7.72 21.47
N LYS A 401 -1.34 -6.66 22.13
CA LYS A 401 -1.24 -6.59 23.59
C LYS A 401 -2.60 -6.67 24.27
N ARG A 402 -3.58 -5.88 23.81
CA ARG A 402 -4.92 -5.87 24.41
C ARG A 402 -5.66 -7.19 24.25
N GLN A 403 -5.44 -7.88 23.13
CA GLN A 403 -6.03 -9.20 22.86
C GLN A 403 -5.16 -10.36 23.41
N GLY A 404 -4.07 -10.09 24.14
CA GLY A 404 -3.24 -11.11 24.76
C GLY A 404 -2.42 -11.98 23.80
N ALA A 405 -2.20 -11.52 22.57
CA ALA A 405 -1.27 -12.13 21.62
C ALA A 405 0.19 -11.72 21.88
N LEU A 406 0.40 -10.55 22.49
CA LEU A 406 1.69 -10.06 22.96
C LEU A 406 1.62 -9.71 24.45
N SER A 407 2.70 -9.94 25.19
CA SER A 407 2.79 -9.46 26.57
C SER A 407 3.07 -7.95 26.64
N ALA A 408 2.72 -7.31 27.75
CA ALA A 408 2.84 -5.86 27.90
C ALA A 408 4.29 -5.33 27.85
N ASP A 409 5.28 -6.16 28.16
CA ASP A 409 6.71 -5.86 28.15
C ASP A 409 7.40 -6.15 26.79
N GLN A 410 6.65 -6.73 25.85
CA GLN A 410 7.14 -7.06 24.52
C GLN A 410 6.71 -6.01 23.50
N ASN A 411 7.36 -6.00 22.33
CA ASN A 411 6.90 -5.22 21.18
C ASN A 411 6.83 -6.09 19.92
N GLU A 412 6.00 -5.63 18.99
CA GLU A 412 5.96 -6.05 17.58
C GLU A 412 7.38 -6.10 16.99
N ARG A 413 7.65 -7.08 16.11
CA ARG A 413 9.00 -7.32 15.62
C ARG A 413 9.27 -6.69 14.25
N HIS A 414 8.23 -6.30 13.52
CA HIS A 414 8.33 -5.82 12.14
C HIS A 414 9.01 -6.87 11.26
N LEU A 415 8.45 -8.07 11.31
CA LEU A 415 8.82 -9.20 10.48
C LEU A 415 7.54 -9.90 10.04
N GLY A 416 7.41 -10.14 8.73
CA GLY A 416 6.12 -10.50 8.16
C GLY A 416 5.49 -11.77 8.73
N LEU A 417 6.28 -12.73 9.22
CA LEU A 417 5.69 -13.96 9.78
C LEU A 417 5.27 -13.79 11.24
N GLU A 418 6.11 -13.15 12.04
CA GLU A 418 5.83 -12.84 13.44
C GLU A 418 4.62 -11.91 13.57
N ASP A 419 4.50 -10.92 12.68
CA ASP A 419 3.43 -9.95 12.72
C ASP A 419 2.12 -10.52 12.18
N ALA A 420 2.18 -11.34 11.12
CA ALA A 420 1.03 -12.16 10.72
C ALA A 420 0.55 -13.07 11.87
N HIS A 421 1.48 -13.62 12.64
CA HIS A 421 1.17 -14.53 13.75
C HIS A 421 0.44 -13.82 14.91
N ILE A 422 1.03 -12.76 15.47
CA ILE A 422 0.40 -12.04 16.58
C ILE A 422 -0.95 -11.44 16.16
N MET A 423 -1.09 -11.04 14.90
CA MET A 423 -2.36 -10.55 14.36
C MET A 423 -3.43 -11.65 14.35
N LEU A 424 -3.11 -12.86 13.87
CA LEU A 424 -4.09 -13.96 13.86
C LEU A 424 -4.47 -14.40 15.26
N VAL A 425 -3.50 -14.51 16.18
CA VAL A 425 -3.77 -14.83 17.59
C VAL A 425 -4.68 -13.76 18.20
N ALA A 426 -4.38 -12.48 17.98
CA ALA A 426 -5.19 -11.37 18.49
C ALA A 426 -6.61 -11.38 17.90
N MET A 427 -6.74 -11.60 16.59
CA MET A 427 -8.03 -11.74 15.92
C MET A 427 -8.84 -12.91 16.49
N LYS A 428 -8.21 -14.07 16.70
CA LYS A 428 -8.88 -15.24 17.26
C LYS A 428 -9.42 -14.96 18.66
N HIS A 429 -8.58 -14.46 19.57
CA HIS A 429 -9.00 -14.12 20.94
C HIS A 429 -10.14 -13.09 20.95
N HIS A 430 -10.04 -12.06 20.10
CA HIS A 430 -11.07 -11.04 20.01
C HIS A 430 -12.39 -11.62 19.46
N LEU A 431 -12.35 -12.47 18.44
CA LEU A 431 -13.54 -13.16 17.94
C LEU A 431 -14.17 -14.10 18.98
N ASP A 432 -13.36 -14.83 19.75
CA ASP A 432 -13.84 -15.68 20.83
C ASP A 432 -14.56 -14.85 21.90
N TRP A 433 -13.97 -13.72 22.32
CA TRP A 433 -14.61 -12.78 23.24
C TRP A 433 -15.92 -12.21 22.67
N LEU A 434 -15.93 -11.77 21.41
CA LEU A 434 -17.15 -11.24 20.75
C LEU A 434 -18.27 -12.29 20.70
N ARG A 435 -17.91 -13.55 20.46
CA ARG A 435 -18.87 -14.66 20.45
C ARG A 435 -19.46 -14.90 21.83
N GLU A 436 -18.65 -14.86 22.89
CA GLU A 436 -19.11 -14.98 24.28
C GLU A 436 -20.05 -13.82 24.69
N GLN A 437 -19.77 -12.61 24.21
CA GLN A 437 -20.59 -11.44 24.48
C GLN A 437 -21.84 -11.33 23.57
N GLY A 438 -21.98 -12.21 22.57
CA GLY A 438 -23.04 -12.10 21.57
C GLY A 438 -22.97 -10.78 20.77
N SER A 439 -21.77 -10.31 20.47
CA SER A 439 -21.51 -9.02 19.80
C SER A 439 -20.67 -9.20 18.53
N GLY A 440 -20.27 -8.10 17.89
CA GLY A 440 -19.53 -8.13 16.62
C GLY A 440 -20.30 -8.91 15.55
N PRO A 441 -19.69 -9.94 14.90
CA PRO A 441 -20.38 -10.78 13.93
C PRO A 441 -21.62 -11.49 14.49
N TRP A 442 -21.69 -11.75 15.81
CA TRP A 442 -22.81 -12.44 16.46
C TRP A 442 -23.83 -11.48 17.08
N GLY A 443 -23.59 -10.17 17.02
CA GLY A 443 -24.54 -9.15 17.47
C GLY A 443 -25.71 -8.92 16.51
N SER A 444 -26.58 -7.97 16.87
CA SER A 444 -27.78 -7.59 16.10
C SER A 444 -27.45 -7.14 14.68
N ASP A 445 -26.32 -6.44 14.50
CA ASP A 445 -25.86 -5.91 13.20
C ASP A 445 -24.84 -6.83 12.51
N GLY A 446 -24.62 -8.03 13.05
CA GLY A 446 -23.66 -9.00 12.54
C GLY A 446 -24.06 -9.59 11.19
N ARG A 447 -23.08 -9.85 10.31
CA ARG A 447 -23.31 -10.35 8.95
C ARG A 447 -23.11 -11.87 8.85
N PRO A 448 -23.98 -12.61 8.14
CA PRO A 448 -23.74 -14.03 7.83
C PRO A 448 -22.58 -14.20 6.83
N GLY A 449 -22.09 -15.43 6.67
CA GLY A 449 -20.98 -15.76 5.79
C GLY A 449 -19.61 -15.43 6.40
N VAL A 450 -18.59 -15.50 5.55
CA VAL A 450 -17.18 -15.25 5.93
C VAL A 450 -16.92 -13.76 6.23
N GLY A 451 -17.72 -12.86 5.67
CA GLY A 451 -17.44 -11.42 5.68
C GLY A 451 -16.26 -11.05 4.77
N GLY A 452 -15.59 -9.94 5.08
CA GLY A 452 -14.45 -9.42 4.33
C GLY A 452 -14.82 -8.70 3.03
N LYS A 453 -13.88 -7.87 2.56
CA LYS A 453 -14.03 -7.06 1.36
C LYS A 453 -13.66 -7.91 0.14
N GLN A 454 -14.52 -7.88 -0.86
CA GLN A 454 -14.29 -8.41 -2.20
C GLN A 454 -14.87 -7.44 -3.24
N CYS A 455 -14.40 -7.52 -4.49
CA CYS A 455 -15.10 -6.91 -5.62
C CYS A 455 -16.15 -7.88 -6.18
N GLY A 456 -17.23 -7.35 -6.75
CA GLY A 456 -18.32 -8.16 -7.32
C GLY A 456 -19.11 -8.98 -6.29
N ARG A 457 -20.09 -9.76 -6.79
CA ARG A 457 -20.74 -10.84 -6.03
C ARG A 457 -20.20 -12.17 -6.59
N ARG A 458 -19.88 -13.15 -5.71
CA ARG A 458 -19.74 -14.55 -6.14
C ARG A 458 -21.11 -15.02 -6.65
N TYR A 459 -21.19 -15.40 -7.92
CA TYR A 459 -22.36 -16.10 -8.46
C TYR A 459 -22.37 -17.55 -7.99
#